data_AF-A0A830D060-F1
#
_entry.id   AF-A0A830D060-F1
#
_cell.length_a   1.000
_cell.length_b   1.000
_cell.length_c   1.000
_cell.angle_alpha   90.00
_cell.angle_beta   90.00
_cell.angle_gamma   90.00
#
_symmetry.space_group_name_H-M   'P 1'
#
loop_
_entity.id
_entity.type
_entity.pdbx_description
1 polymer ?
#
loop_
_entity_poly.entity_id
_entity_poly.type
_entity_poly.pdbx_seq_one_letter_code
_entity_poly.pdbx_strand_id
1 'polypeptide(L)' 'MKEGRAEASVVIFGALDELFKKSHVWPKDVSVLILNCSLFNPTPSAMVINHYKMRGNILSFNLGGMGRSAGINRR' A
#
# COMPACT_ATOMS: atom_id res chain seq x y z
N MET A 1 -1.55 21.47 5.23
CA MET A 1 -1.82 20.20 4.51
C MET A 1 -0.54 19.48 4.07
N LYS A 2 0.50 19.43 4.92
CA LYS A 2 1.73 18.65 4.69
C LYS A 2 1.95 17.62 5.81
N GLU A 3 1.48 17.89 7.04
CA GLU A 3 1.57 16.96 8.17
C GLU A 3 0.79 15.66 7.94
N GLY A 4 -0.45 15.73 7.46
CA GLY A 4 -1.27 14.53 7.24
C GLY A 4 -0.67 13.53 6.24
N ARG A 5 0.23 13.97 5.35
CA ARG A 5 0.97 13.06 4.46
C ARG A 5 2.06 12.32 5.21
N ALA A 6 2.84 13.01 6.05
CA ALA A 6 3.92 12.41 6.81
C ALA A 6 3.37 11.43 7.87
N GLU A 7 2.27 11.79 8.53
CA GLU A 7 1.62 10.91 9.50
C GLU A 7 1.06 9.64 8.84
N ALA A 8 0.39 9.79 7.69
CA ALA A 8 -0.10 8.64 6.93
C ALA A 8 1.05 7.72 6.46
N SER A 9 2.17 8.29 6.00
CA SER A 9 3.36 7.52 5.63
C SER A 9 3.90 6.70 6.80
N VAL A 10 4.02 7.30 7.99
CA VAL A 10 4.53 6.62 9.18
C VAL A 10 3.64 5.45 9.59
N VAL A 11 2.31 5.65 9.58
CA VAL A 11 1.35 4.58 9.90
C VAL A 11 1.41 3.45 8.88
N ILE A 12 1.42 3.79 7.58
CA ILE A 12 1.49 2.79 6.50
C ILE A 12 2.81 2.00 6.56
N PHE A 13 3.94 2.68 6.77
CA PHE A 13 5.24 2.03 6.87
C PHE A 13 5.35 1.16 8.12
N GLY A 14 4.86 1.62 9.28
CA GLY A 14 4.84 0.81 10.49
C GLY A 14 4.02 -0.47 10.34
N ALA A 15 2.84 -0.38 9.72
CA ALA A 15 1.99 -1.54 9.45
C ALA A 15 2.65 -2.52 8.46
N LEU A 16 3.32 -2.02 7.42
CA LEU A 16 4.05 -2.84 6.45
C LEU A 16 5.29 -3.51 7.06
N ASP A 17 6.03 -2.81 7.92
CA ASP A 17 7.22 -3.38 8.59
C ASP A 17 6.83 -4.54 9.50
N GLU A 18 5.77 -4.37 10.31
CA GLU A 18 5.20 -5.46 11.12
C GLU A 18 4.72 -6.63 10.26
N LEU A 19 4.10 -6.35 9.11
CA LEU A 19 3.65 -7.40 8.18
C LEU A 19 4.83 -8.18 7.61
N PHE A 20 5.88 -7.50 7.14
CA PHE A 20 7.06 -8.14 6.58
C PHE A 20 7.83 -8.93 7.64
N LYS A 21 7.93 -8.40 8.87
CA LYS A 21 8.51 -9.11 10.02
C LYS A 21 7.76 -10.40 10.36
N LYS A 22 6.43 -10.37 10.41
CA LYS A 22 5.63 -11.57 10.72
C LYS A 22 5.62 -12.58 9.58
N SER A 23 5.48 -12.09 8.35
CA SER A 23 5.33 -12.94 7.17
C SER A 23 6.65 -13.51 6.66
N HIS A 24 7.80 -12.94 7.10
CA HIS A 24 9.13 -13.25 6.55
C HIS A 24 9.22 -13.09 5.02
N VAL A 25 8.35 -12.24 4.45
CA VAL A 25 8.31 -11.97 3.01
C VAL A 25 9.17 -10.76 2.71
N TRP A 26 10.00 -10.86 1.69
CA TRP A 26 10.78 -9.72 1.23
C TRP A 26 9.92 -8.80 0.37
N PRO A 27 10.02 -7.47 0.54
CA PRO A 27 9.26 -6.53 -0.30
C PRO A 27 9.52 -6.68 -1.81
N LYS A 28 10.65 -7.28 -2.20
CA LYS A 28 11.00 -7.57 -3.59
C LYS A 28 10.22 -8.74 -4.20
N ASP A 29 9.72 -9.66 -3.38
CA ASP A 29 8.96 -10.84 -3.81
C ASP A 29 7.48 -10.51 -4.03
N VAL A 30 7.03 -9.35 -3.54
CA VAL A 30 5.67 -8.86 -3.74
C VAL A 30 5.46 -8.47 -5.20
N SER A 31 4.56 -9.20 -5.86
CA SER A 31 4.25 -9.00 -7.29
C SER A 31 3.05 -8.08 -7.51
N VAL A 32 2.16 -7.95 -6.52
CA VAL A 32 0.95 -7.13 -6.58
C VAL A 32 0.81 -6.35 -5.29
N LEU A 33 0.64 -5.03 -5.39
CA LEU A 33 0.40 -4.12 -4.28
C LEU A 33 -0.98 -3.49 -4.47
N ILE A 34 -1.95 -3.87 -3.65
CA ILE A 34 -3.28 -3.24 -3.61
C ILE A 34 -3.34 -2.35 -2.38
N LEU A 35 -3.49 -1.05 -2.58
CA LEU A 35 -3.62 -0.07 -1.51
C LEU A 35 -5.01 0.55 -1.58
N ASN A 36 -5.66 0.70 -0.43
CA ASN A 36 -6.92 1.43 -0.30
C ASN A 36 -6.65 2.66 0.56
N CYS A 37 -6.45 3.81 -0.09
CA CYS A 37 -6.28 5.07 0.60
C CYS A 37 -7.37 6.05 0.15
N SER A 38 -8.33 6.32 1.04
CA SER A 38 -9.42 7.27 0.83
C SER A 38 -9.07 8.71 1.24
N LEU A 39 -7.93 8.90 1.91
CA LEU A 39 -7.47 10.17 2.46
C LEU A 39 -6.26 10.67 1.66
N PHE A 40 -6.51 11.63 0.77
CA PHE A 40 -5.52 12.59 0.28
C PHE A 40 -4.40 12.03 -0.65
N ASN A 41 -4.60 12.19 -1.97
CA ASN A 41 -3.61 11.89 -3.02
C ASN A 41 -2.53 13.01 -3.09
N PRO A 42 -1.25 12.71 -3.41
CA PRO A 42 -0.84 12.08 -4.65
C PRO A 42 -0.03 10.80 -4.41
N THR A 43 -0.65 9.68 -4.74
CA THR A 43 -0.13 8.36 -5.05
C THR A 43 0.66 7.67 -3.94
N PRO A 44 -0.03 7.18 -2.88
CA PRO A 44 0.62 6.42 -1.79
C PRO A 44 1.31 5.13 -2.28
N SER A 45 0.85 4.55 -3.40
CA SER A 45 1.51 3.38 -4.01
C SER A 45 2.94 3.66 -4.47
N ALA A 46 3.18 4.80 -5.13
CA ALA A 46 4.53 5.17 -5.56
C ALA A 46 5.47 5.41 -4.37
N MET A 47 4.94 5.97 -3.28
CA MET A 47 5.69 6.20 -2.05
C MET A 47 6.15 4.89 -1.40
N VAL A 48 5.26 3.89 -1.29
CA VAL A 48 5.59 2.58 -0.73
C VAL A 48 6.59 1.82 -1.61
N ILE A 49 6.38 1.84 -2.93
CA ILE A 49 7.29 1.17 -3.89
C ILE A 49 8.70 1.75 -3.79
N ASN A 50 8.82 3.08 -3.71
CA ASN A 50 10.11 3.75 -3.61
C ASN A 50 10.78 3.51 -2.25
N HIS A 51 10.02 3.53 -1.15
CA HIS A 51 10.54 3.31 0.20
C HIS A 51 11.10 1.90 0.38
N TYR A 52 10.35 0.88 -0.05
CA TYR A 52 10.73 -0.53 0.11
C TYR A 52 11.56 -1.08 -1.06
N LYS A 53 11.89 -0.25 -2.05
CA LYS A 53 12.59 -0.64 -3.29
C LYS A 53 11.99 -1.91 -3.88
N MET A 54 10.66 -1.92 -4.00
CA MET A 54 9.91 -3.05 -4.56
C MET A 54 10.27 -3.25 -6.03
N ARG A 55 9.96 -4.42 -6.58
CA ARG A 55 10.30 -4.77 -7.96
C ARG A 55 9.67 -3.77 -8.94
N GLY A 56 10.43 -3.35 -9.96
CA GLY A 56 9.95 -2.38 -10.96
C GLY A 56 8.75 -2.86 -11.80
N ASN A 57 8.45 -4.16 -11.80
CA ASN A 57 7.28 -4.76 -12.47
C ASN A 57 6.13 -5.05 -11.50
N ILE A 58 6.08 -4.39 -10.35
CA ILE A 58 5.00 -4.58 -9.37
C ILE A 58 3.70 -3.97 -9.89
N LEU A 59 2.62 -4.74 -9.85
CA LEU A 59 1.30 -4.24 -10.22
C LEU A 59 0.71 -3.47 -9.03
N SER A 60 0.63 -2.15 -9.14
CA SER A 60 0.07 -1.31 -8.08
C SER A 60 -1.35 -0.86 -8.41
N PHE A 61 -2.32 -1.24 -7.57
CA PHE A 61 -3.72 -0.83 -7.70
C PHE A 61 -4.10 0.04 -6.50
N ASN A 62 -4.60 1.25 -6.75
CA ASN A 62 -5.16 2.08 -5.69
C ASN A 62 -6.70 2.00 -5.77
N LEU A 63 -7.35 1.45 -4.75
CA LEU A 63 -8.80 1.29 -4.69
C LEU A 63 -9.48 2.63 -4.35
N GLY A 64 -9.28 3.65 -5.18
CA GLY A 64 -10.01 4.92 -5.09
C GLY A 64 -11.30 4.83 -5.90
N GLY A 65 -12.47 4.89 -5.24
CA GLY A 65 -13.78 4.95 -5.92
C GLY A 65 -14.64 3.69 -5.85
N MET A 66 -14.20 2.61 -5.19
CA MET A 66 -15.06 1.45 -4.91
C MET A 66 -15.76 1.64 -3.55
N GLY A 67 -16.90 2.34 -3.57
CA GLY A 67 -17.79 2.42 -2.40
C GLY A 67 -18.23 1.03 -1.94
N ARG A 68 -18.24 0.80 -0.62
CA ARG A 68 -18.92 -0.26 0.19
C ARG A 68 -19.26 -1.66 -0.41
N SER A 69 -18.61 -2.11 -1.48
CA SER A 69 -19.00 -3.34 -2.19
C SER A 69 -17.85 -4.29 -2.54
N ALA A 70 -16.66 -4.10 -1.97
CA ALA A 70 -15.57 -5.07 -2.09
C ALA A 70 -15.76 -6.25 -1.10
N GLY A 71 -16.97 -6.78 -1.02
CA GLY A 71 -17.27 -8.05 -0.38
C GLY A 71 -16.79 -9.17 -1.29
N ILE A 72 -15.87 -9.97 -0.78
CA ILE A 72 -15.40 -11.25 -1.32
C ILE A 72 -16.56 -12.02 -1.97
N ASN A 73 -16.58 -12.14 -3.30
CA ASN A 73 -17.45 -13.10 -3.96
C ASN A 73 -16.58 -14.15 -4.64
N ARG A 74 -16.38 -15.24 -3.91
CA ARG A 74 -15.88 -16.51 -4.41
C ARG A 74 -16.88 -17.03 -5.45
N ARG A 75 -16.45 -17.22 -6.68
CA ARG A 75 -16.90 -18.31 -7.55
C ARG A 75 -15.68 -18.89 -8.24
#